data_AF-D0WBX4-F1
#
_entry.id   AF-D0WBX4-F1
#
_cell.length_a   1.000
_cell.length_b   1.000
_cell.length_c   1.000
_cell.angle_alpha   90.00
_cell.angle_beta   90.00
_cell.angle_gamma   90.00
#
_symmetry.space_group_name_H-M   'P 1'
#
loop_
_entity.id
_entity.type
_entity.pdbx_description
1 polymer ?
#
loop_
_entity_poly.entity_id
_entity_poly.type
_entity_poly.pdbx_seq_one_letter_code
_entity_poly.pdbx_strand_id
1 'polypeptide(L)' 'MAGKTDSLIKQGLPISDGLAGFKWMIEELRVSLFAQELKTPYPVSVKRLLKVWESLIISG' A
#
# COMPACT_ATOMS: atom_id res chain seq x y z
N MET A 1 -7.49 -22.05 13.05
CA MET A 1 -6.65 -20.83 13.11
C MET A 1 -6.84 -20.04 11.81
N ALA A 2 -8.03 -19.48 11.60
CA ALA A 2 -8.29 -18.60 10.46
C ALA A 2 -7.79 -17.20 10.83
N GLY A 3 -6.96 -16.62 9.98
CA GLY A 3 -6.24 -15.40 10.24
C GLY A 3 -7.17 -14.24 10.58
N LYS A 4 -6.72 -13.40 11.52
CA LYS A 4 -7.35 -12.13 11.93
C LYS A 4 -7.61 -11.16 10.77
N THR A 5 -7.17 -11.52 9.56
CA THR A 5 -7.31 -10.82 8.28
C THR A 5 -8.71 -10.97 7.66
N ASP A 6 -9.41 -12.09 7.88
CA ASP A 6 -10.73 -12.32 7.24
C ASP A 6 -11.88 -11.57 7.91
N SER A 7 -11.67 -11.13 9.15
CA SER A 7 -12.72 -10.45 9.94
C SER A 7 -12.93 -9.00 9.53
N LEU A 8 -11.96 -8.37 8.87
CA LEU A 8 -12.00 -6.95 8.50
C LEU A 8 -12.73 -6.69 7.18
N ILE A 9 -12.66 -7.63 6.22
CA ILE A 9 -13.40 -7.54 4.95
C ILE A 9 -14.91 -7.64 5.18
N LYS A 10 -15.34 -8.37 6.22
CA LYS A 10 -16.76 -8.55 6.58
C LYS A 10 -17.43 -7.31 7.20
N GLN A 11 -16.68 -6.28 7.59
CA GLN A 11 -17.24 -5.13 8.31
C GLN A 11 -17.62 -3.95 7.41
N GLY A 12 -17.39 -4.01 6.10
CA GLY A 12 -17.82 -2.95 5.18
C GLY A 12 -17.24 -1.56 5.52
N LEU A 13 -16.15 -1.51 6.30
CA LEU A 13 -15.47 -0.25 6.55
C LEU A 13 -14.89 0.25 5.22
N PRO A 14 -15.22 1.46 4.77
CA PRO A 14 -14.60 2.03 3.59
C PRO A 14 -13.09 2.06 3.83
N ILE A 15 -12.33 1.35 2.99
CA ILE A 15 -10.88 1.51 2.97
C ILE A 15 -10.64 2.99 2.71
N SER A 16 -10.02 3.68 3.66
CA SER A 16 -9.77 5.11 3.50
C SER A 16 -8.94 5.33 2.23
N ASP A 17 -9.19 6.43 1.52
CA ASP A 17 -8.50 6.74 0.26
C ASP A 17 -6.97 6.72 0.42
N GLY A 18 -6.47 7.03 1.63
CA GLY A 18 -5.07 6.90 2.01
C GLY A 18 -4.53 5.48 1.97
N LEU A 19 -5.28 4.48 2.46
CA LEU A 19 -4.87 3.07 2.36
C LEU A 19 -4.96 2.55 0.91
N ALA A 20 -5.97 2.97 0.15
CA ALA A 20 -6.08 2.61 -1.26
C ALA A 20 -4.88 3.16 -2.07
N GLY A 21 -4.48 4.41 -1.82
CA GLY A 21 -3.28 5.00 -2.39
C GLY A 21 -2.01 4.26 -1.97
N PHE A 22 -1.90 3.86 -0.70
CA PHE A 22 -0.77 3.09 -0.20
C PHE A 22 -0.62 1.72 -0.88
N LYS A 23 -1.74 1.02 -1.12
CA LYS A 23 -1.75 -0.23 -1.90
C LYS A 23 -1.11 0.00 -3.28
N TRP A 24 -1.54 1.02 -4.01
CA TRP A 24 -0.98 1.34 -5.33
C TRP A 24 0.53 1.61 -5.28
N MET A 25 1.02 2.32 -4.26
CA MET A 25 2.46 2.54 -4.08
C MET A 25 3.26 1.23 -3.93
N ILE A 26 2.70 0.21 -3.28
CA ILE A 26 3.33 -1.11 -3.19
C ILE A 26 3.41 -1.78 -4.56
N GLU A 27 2.37 -1.62 -5.40
CA GLU A 27 2.37 -2.18 -6.76
C GLU A 27 3.45 -1.53 -7.63
N GLU A 28 3.58 -0.20 -7.56
CA GLU A 28 4.64 0.54 -8.25
C GLU A 28 6.05 0.14 -7.77
N LEU A 29 6.23 -0.13 -6.47
CA LEU A 29 7.49 -0.67 -5.95
C LEU A 29 7.77 -2.06 -6.54
N ARG A 30 6.78 -2.94 -6.65
CA ARG A 30 6.96 -4.27 -7.25
C ARG A 30 7.36 -4.16 -8.72
N VAL A 31 6.72 -3.27 -9.48
CA VAL A 31 7.11 -3.02 -10.88
C VAL A 31 8.55 -2.50 -10.96
N SER A 32 8.94 -1.56 -10.09
CA SER A 32 10.31 -1.05 -10.03
C SER A 32 11.36 -2.13 -9.72
N LEU A 33 11.02 -3.13 -8.91
CA LEU A 33 11.95 -4.18 -8.50
C LEU A 33 12.01 -5.35 -9.49
N PHE A 34 10.90 -5.71 -10.13
CA PHE A 34 10.77 -6.96 -10.89
C PHE A 34 10.42 -6.78 -12.37
N ALA A 35 10.00 -5.59 -12.79
CA ALA A 35 9.46 -5.31 -14.12
C ALA A 35 9.92 -3.94 -14.65
N GLN A 36 11.23 -3.69 -14.60
CA GLN A 36 11.81 -2.38 -14.96
C GLN A 36 11.58 -1.99 -16.42
N GLU A 37 11.49 -2.96 -17.32
CA GLU A 37 11.22 -2.73 -18.75
C GLU A 37 9.83 -2.13 -19.01
N LEU A 38 8.84 -2.43 -18.15
CA LEU A 38 7.49 -1.90 -18.24
C LEU A 38 7.41 -0.40 -17.88
N LYS A 39 8.45 0.12 -17.20
CA LYS A 39 8.56 1.49 -16.65
C LYS A 39 7.44 1.82 -15.65
N THR A 40 7.77 2.66 -14.67
CA THR A 40 6.78 3.16 -13.69
C THR A 40 6.43 4.60 -14.01
N PRO A 41 5.15 5.01 -13.97
CA PRO A 41 4.78 6.41 -14.06
C PRO A 41 5.37 7.24 -12.91
N TYR A 42 5.54 6.63 -11.72
CA TYR A 42 6.20 7.25 -10.58
C TYR A 42 7.10 6.24 -9.85
N PRO A 43 8.41 6.52 -9.71
CA PRO A 43 9.29 5.63 -8.97
C PRO A 43 8.91 5.62 -7.48
N VAL A 44 8.67 4.42 -6.96
CA VAL A 44 8.42 4.19 -5.53
C VAL A 44 9.59 3.42 -4.92
N SER A 45 10.00 3.85 -3.73
CA SER A 45 11.04 3.20 -2.94
C SER A 45 10.50 2.78 -1.57
N VAL A 46 11.17 1.81 -0.94
CA VAL A 46 10.84 1.35 0.42
C VAL A 46 10.83 2.52 1.41
N LYS A 47 11.82 3.41 1.35
CA LYS A 47 11.90 4.60 2.22
C LYS A 47 10.68 5.51 2.08
N ARG A 48 10.17 5.69 0.85
CA ARG A 48 8.98 6.50 0.59
C ARG A 48 7.71 5.84 1.13
N LEU A 49 7.57 4.52 0.97
CA LEU A 49 6.47 3.76 1.56
C LEU A 49 6.47 3.88 3.08
N LEU A 50 7.61 3.70 3.75
CA LEU A 50 7.69 3.81 5.21
C LEU A 50 7.22 5.19 5.71
N LYS A 51 7.62 6.28 5.03
CA LYS A 51 7.17 7.63 5.40
C LYS A 51 5.66 7.81 5.25
N VAL A 52 5.06 7.28 4.18
CA VAL A 52 3.60 7.34 3.99
C VAL A 52 2.88 6.48 5.03
N TRP A 53 3.42 5.30 5.33
CA TRP A 53 2.90 4.41 6.35
C TRP A 53 2.89 5.06 7.74
N GLU A 54 4.02 5.66 8.15
CA GLU A 54 4.12 6.44 9.38
C GLU A 54 3.09 7.57 9.42
N SER A 55 2.93 8.31 8.31
CA SER A 55 1.94 9.39 8.22
C SER A 55 0.50 8.87 8.39
N LEU A 56 0.17 7.72 7.81
CA LEU A 56 -1.16 7.10 7.91
C LEU A 56 -1.48 6.61 9.32
N ILE A 57 -0.49 6.11 10.05
CA ILE A 57 -0.66 5.65 11.44
C ILE A 57 -0.72 6.82 12.42
N ILE A 58 0.12 7.84 12.22
CA ILE A 58 0.24 8.99 13.14
C ILE A 58 -0.93 9.97 12.98
N SER A 59 -1.54 10.03 11.80
CA SER A 59 -2.66 10.95 11.51
C SER A 59 -4.04 10.28 11.55
N GLY A 60 -4.12 9.02 11.99
CA GLY A 60 -5.33 8.20 12.03
C GLY A 60 -5.94 8.06 13.40
#